data_AF-A0A936IMB6-F1
#
_entry.id   AF-A0A936IMB6-F1
#
_cell.length_a   1.000
_cell.length_b   1.000
_cell.length_c   1.000
_cell.angle_alpha   90.00
_cell.angle_beta   90.00
_cell.angle_gamma   90.00
#
_symmetry.space_group_name_H-M   'P 1'
#
loop_
_entity.id
_entity.type
_entity.pdbx_description
1 polymer ?
#
loop_
_entity_poly.entity_id
_entity_poly.type
_entity_poly.pdbx_seq_one_letter_code
_entity_poly.pdbx_strand_id
1 'polypeptide(L)'
;MTSCASTASLFGADVVENLEIDDSFYRAEVEYELRGKLLRLRQKAASVLSEPDLLRKLLADSLSTFCVLFRHALRLHGVEGGMKKREVIAGAMERFGIDPAPFLTLLDLREERVKPKTVDPGPLLASYLREISVVVDAVDGLDK
;
A
#
# COMPACT_ATOMS: atom_id res chain seq x y z
N MET A 1 25.74 44.10 -11.04
CA MET A 1 24.27 44.16 -11.23
C MET A 1 23.75 42.74 -11.13
N THR A 2 23.41 42.30 -9.92
CA THR A 2 22.91 40.94 -9.67
C THR A 2 21.43 41.05 -9.39
N SER A 3 20.63 40.38 -10.24
CA SER A 3 19.17 40.39 -10.21
C SER A 3 18.65 39.48 -9.09
N CYS A 4 17.76 40.00 -8.26
CA CYS A 4 16.97 39.25 -7.28
C CYS A 4 15.94 38.35 -7.98
N ALA A 5 15.92 37.07 -7.62
CA ALA A 5 14.74 36.23 -7.75
C ALA A 5 14.29 35.81 -6.35
N SER A 6 13.21 36.42 -5.88
CA SER A 6 12.60 36.23 -4.58
C SER A 6 11.79 34.93 -4.56
N THR A 7 12.15 33.97 -3.72
CA THR A 7 11.24 32.88 -3.31
C THR A 7 10.76 33.21 -1.90
N ALA A 8 9.47 33.51 -1.76
CA ALA A 8 8.85 33.77 -0.47
C ALA A 8 8.79 32.44 0.31
N SER A 9 9.66 32.29 1.30
CA SER A 9 9.56 31.24 2.32
C SER A 9 8.41 31.56 3.26
N LEU A 10 7.39 30.70 3.30
CA LEU A 10 6.32 30.79 4.29
C LEU A 10 6.90 30.40 5.66
N PHE A 11 7.32 31.40 6.44
CA PHE A 11 7.70 31.20 7.85
C PHE A 11 6.43 30.97 8.67
N GLY A 12 6.11 29.70 8.93
CA GLY A 12 5.30 29.31 10.07
C GLY A 12 6.25 28.73 11.12
N ALA A 13 6.05 29.08 12.40
CA ALA A 13 6.74 28.39 13.48
C ALA A 13 6.50 26.87 13.34
N ASP A 14 7.56 26.08 13.49
CA ASP A 14 7.48 24.62 13.38
C ASP A 14 6.72 24.09 14.60
N VAL A 15 5.41 23.85 14.42
CA VAL A 15 4.50 23.41 15.50
C VAL A 15 4.66 21.91 15.81
N VAL A 16 5.59 21.22 15.15
CA VAL A 16 5.75 19.75 15.22
C VAL A 16 7.02 19.32 15.94
N GLU A 17 7.79 20.27 16.48
CA GLU A 17 9.13 20.01 17.06
C GLU A 17 9.11 19.11 18.32
N ASN A 18 7.94 18.83 18.91
CA ASN A 18 7.78 17.99 20.11
C ASN A 18 6.60 16.99 20.03
N LEU A 19 6.14 16.59 18.84
CA LEU A 19 5.14 15.53 18.76
C LEU A 19 5.86 14.17 18.81
N GLU A 20 6.05 13.65 20.02
CA GLU A 20 6.28 12.21 20.21
C GLU A 20 5.04 11.49 19.66
N ILE A 21 5.12 11.07 18.39
CA ILE A 21 4.12 10.19 17.79
C ILE A 21 4.28 8.87 18.52
N ASP A 22 3.45 8.64 19.53
CA ASP A 22 3.35 7.35 20.20
C ASP A 22 3.02 6.30 19.13
N ASP A 23 3.90 5.31 19.01
CA ASP A 23 3.79 4.25 18.02
C ASP A 23 2.47 3.47 18.14
N SER A 24 1.81 3.49 19.31
CA SER A 24 0.48 2.89 19.49
C SER A 24 -0.62 3.65 18.72
N PHE A 25 -0.58 4.99 18.68
CA PHE A 25 -1.49 5.78 17.85
C PHE A 25 -1.17 5.61 16.37
N TYR A 26 0.13 5.53 16.03
CA TYR A 26 0.54 5.30 14.65
C TYR A 26 0.15 3.90 14.15
N ARG A 27 0.31 2.86 14.97
CA ARG A 27 -0.18 1.50 14.69
C ARG A 27 -1.67 1.49 14.42
N ALA A 28 -2.46 2.08 15.33
CA ALA A 28 -3.92 2.11 15.21
C ALA A 28 -4.37 2.80 13.92
N GLU A 29 -3.70 3.89 13.51
CA GLU A 29 -3.99 4.59 12.26
C GLU A 29 -3.68 3.71 11.03
N VAL A 30 -2.52 3.04 11.02
CA VAL A 30 -2.13 2.16 9.91
C VAL A 30 -3.07 0.96 9.80
N GLU A 31 -3.45 0.36 10.91
CA GLU A 31 -4.41 -0.75 10.98
C GLU A 31 -5.79 -0.31 10.46
N TYR A 32 -6.29 0.85 10.92
CA TYR A 32 -7.56 1.41 10.50
C TYR A 32 -7.59 1.67 8.99
N GLU A 33 -6.54 2.29 8.44
CA GLU A 33 -6.43 2.54 7.01
C GLU A 33 -6.36 1.24 6.20
N LEU A 34 -5.55 0.25 6.62
CA LEU A 34 -5.47 -1.07 5.98
C LEU A 34 -6.84 -1.75 5.93
N ARG A 35 -7.53 -1.86 7.07
CA ARG A 35 -8.86 -2.48 7.16
C ARG A 35 -9.89 -1.74 6.31
N GLY A 36 -9.88 -0.40 6.37
CA GLY A 36 -10.78 0.45 5.61
C GLY A 36 -10.59 0.31 4.10
N LYS A 37 -9.35 0.32 3.60
CA LYS A 37 -9.07 0.14 2.17
C LYS A 37 -9.39 -1.27 1.69
N LEU A 38 -9.08 -2.29 2.50
CA LEU A 38 -9.40 -3.68 2.18
C LEU A 38 -10.91 -3.90 2.03
N LEU A 39 -11.71 -3.40 2.99
CA LEU A 39 -13.18 -3.47 2.90
C LEU A 39 -13.70 -2.75 1.65
N ARG A 40 -13.21 -1.55 1.38
CA ARG A 40 -13.61 -0.78 0.20
C ARG A 40 -13.24 -1.48 -1.10
N LEU A 41 -12.09 -2.14 -1.17
CA LEU A 41 -11.68 -2.93 -2.33
C LEU A 41 -12.65 -4.10 -2.55
N ARG A 42 -13.01 -4.84 -1.49
CA ARG A 42 -14.00 -5.94 -1.57
C ARG A 42 -15.34 -5.47 -2.11
N GLN A 43 -15.86 -4.35 -1.60
CA GLN A 43 -17.13 -3.77 -2.06
C GLN A 43 -17.08 -3.38 -3.54
N LYS A 44 -16.02 -2.68 -3.97
CA LYS A 44 -15.85 -2.31 -5.39
C LYS A 44 -15.68 -3.52 -6.30
N ALA A 45 -14.97 -4.56 -5.85
CA ALA A 45 -14.78 -5.78 -6.63
C ALA A 45 -16.10 -6.52 -6.83
N ALA A 46 -16.95 -6.57 -5.80
CA ALA A 46 -18.27 -7.20 -5.89
C ALA A 46 -19.16 -6.56 -6.98
N SER A 47 -19.07 -5.25 -7.20
CA SER A 47 -19.87 -4.56 -8.23
C SER A 47 -19.37 -4.79 -9.66
N VAL A 48 -18.16 -5.31 -9.87
CA VAL A 48 -17.56 -5.52 -11.20
C VAL A 48 -17.10 -6.96 -11.42
N LEU A 49 -17.58 -7.91 -10.62
CA LEU A 49 -17.06 -9.29 -10.60
C LEU A 49 -17.25 -10.02 -11.94
N SER A 50 -18.34 -9.72 -12.65
CA SER A 50 -18.65 -10.24 -14.00
C SER A 50 -17.96 -9.47 -15.14
N GLU A 51 -17.21 -8.42 -14.83
CA GLU A 51 -16.58 -7.52 -15.79
C GLU A 51 -15.05 -7.62 -15.66
N PRO A 52 -14.41 -8.62 -16.29
CA PRO A 52 -13.02 -8.97 -16.00
C PRO A 52 -12.03 -7.84 -16.31
N ASP A 53 -12.29 -7.03 -17.34
CA ASP A 53 -11.45 -5.88 -17.68
C ASP A 53 -11.51 -4.79 -16.60
N LEU A 54 -12.72 -4.50 -16.09
CA LEU A 54 -12.90 -3.56 -14.98
C LEU A 54 -12.31 -4.09 -13.68
N LEU A 55 -12.44 -5.39 -13.41
CA LEU A 55 -11.85 -6.00 -12.22
C LEU A 55 -10.32 -5.95 -12.27
N ARG A 56 -9.68 -6.26 -13.40
CA ARG A 56 -8.22 -6.11 -13.58
C ARG A 56 -7.76 -4.68 -13.31
N LYS A 57 -8.48 -3.71 -13.88
CA LYS A 57 -8.18 -2.28 -13.69
C LYS A 57 -8.32 -1.87 -12.21
N LEU A 58 -9.41 -2.26 -11.56
CA LEU A 58 -9.64 -1.99 -10.14
C LEU A 58 -8.49 -2.52 -9.26
N LEU A 59 -8.06 -3.77 -9.50
CA LEU A 59 -6.97 -4.38 -8.76
C LEU A 59 -5.65 -3.63 -8.99
N ALA A 60 -5.31 -3.33 -10.25
CA ALA A 60 -4.10 -2.61 -10.61
C ALA A 60 -4.05 -1.19 -10.02
N ASP A 61 -5.18 -0.47 -10.09
CA ASP A 61 -5.31 0.88 -9.55
C ASP A 61 -5.14 0.90 -8.02
N SER A 62 -5.60 -0.16 -7.34
CA SER A 62 -5.45 -0.29 -5.88
C SER A 62 -4.00 -0.52 -5.42
N LEU A 63 -3.12 -1.04 -6.29
CA LEU A 63 -1.78 -1.49 -5.91
C LEU A 63 -0.92 -0.39 -5.27
N SER A 64 -0.99 0.84 -5.79
CA SER A 64 -0.23 1.96 -5.22
C SER A 64 -0.60 2.20 -3.76
N THR A 65 -1.89 2.13 -3.44
CA THR A 65 -2.41 2.37 -2.09
C THR A 65 -1.89 1.31 -1.12
N PHE A 66 -1.97 0.03 -1.49
CA PHE A 66 -1.49 -1.04 -0.61
C PHE A 66 0.03 -1.05 -0.47
N CYS A 67 0.79 -0.71 -1.52
CA CYS A 67 2.23 -0.51 -1.37
C CYS A 67 2.57 0.64 -0.39
N VAL A 68 1.80 1.72 -0.36
CA VAL A 68 2.00 2.80 0.63
C VAL A 68 1.74 2.26 2.04
N LEU A 69 0.63 1.57 2.25
CA LEU A 69 0.28 1.03 3.56
C LEU A 69 1.25 -0.06 4.04
N PHE A 70 1.75 -0.90 3.13
CA PHE A 70 2.78 -1.88 3.45
C PHE A 70 4.09 -1.23 3.89
N ARG A 71 4.48 -0.09 3.32
CA ARG A 71 5.64 0.67 3.82
C ARG A 71 5.43 1.14 5.25
N HIS A 72 4.23 1.59 5.60
CA HIS A 72 3.91 1.99 6.96
C HIS A 72 3.90 0.80 7.92
N ALA A 73 3.33 -0.34 7.50
CA ALA A 73 3.39 -1.58 8.26
C ALA A 73 4.85 -2.04 8.47
N LEU A 74 5.69 -2.00 7.44
CA LEU A 74 7.11 -2.34 7.53
C LEU A 74 7.86 -1.41 8.50
N ARG A 75 7.58 -0.10 8.44
CA ARG A 75 8.15 0.88 9.38
C ARG A 75 7.79 0.56 10.83
N LEU A 76 6.52 0.24 11.11
CA LEU A 76 6.09 -0.19 12.45
C LEU A 76 6.81 -1.44 12.95
N HIS A 77 7.37 -2.24 12.04
CA HIS A 77 8.16 -3.43 12.35
C HIS A 77 9.67 -3.20 12.32
N GLY A 78 10.12 -1.94 12.38
CA GLY A 78 11.54 -1.57 12.44
C GLY A 78 12.29 -1.70 11.11
N VAL A 79 11.58 -1.84 9.99
CA VAL A 79 12.19 -1.87 8.65
C VAL A 79 12.29 -0.43 8.12
N GLU A 80 13.49 0.14 8.12
CA GLU A 80 13.75 1.47 7.58
C GLU A 80 14.09 1.45 6.08
N GLY A 81 13.67 2.48 5.34
CA GLY A 81 14.26 2.83 4.05
C GLY A 81 13.35 2.76 2.82
N GLY A 82 13.64 3.63 1.86
CA GLY A 82 12.83 3.95 0.69
C GLY A 82 12.75 2.79 -0.29
N MET A 83 11.51 2.38 -0.56
CA MET A 83 11.27 1.20 -1.36
C MET A 83 10.40 1.51 -2.56
N LYS A 84 10.96 1.32 -3.75
CA LYS A 84 10.18 1.13 -4.98
C LYS A 84 9.17 0.03 -4.73
N LYS A 85 8.05 0.01 -5.46
CA LYS A 85 6.95 -0.95 -5.20
C LYS A 85 7.42 -2.41 -5.06
N ARG A 86 8.39 -2.83 -5.88
CA ARG A 86 8.98 -4.19 -5.81
C ARG A 86 9.70 -4.46 -4.50
N GLU A 87 10.48 -3.50 -4.02
CA GLU A 87 11.20 -3.62 -2.75
C GLU A 87 10.22 -3.66 -1.57
N VAL A 88 9.12 -2.90 -1.63
CA VAL A 88 8.06 -2.97 -0.61
C VAL A 88 7.43 -4.36 -0.57
N ILE A 89 7.12 -4.92 -1.74
CA ILE A 89 6.52 -6.25 -1.84
C ILE A 89 7.49 -7.31 -1.30
N ALA A 90 8.78 -7.20 -1.63
CA ALA A 90 9.81 -8.10 -1.11
C ALA A 90 9.95 -7.99 0.41
N GLY A 91 10.02 -6.78 0.96
CA GLY A 91 10.07 -6.56 2.41
C GLY A 91 8.82 -7.09 3.11
N ALA A 92 7.63 -6.92 2.52
CA ALA A 92 6.40 -7.47 3.07
C ALA A 92 6.38 -9.01 3.06
N MET A 93 6.92 -9.64 2.01
CA MET A 93 7.12 -11.09 1.97
C MET A 93 8.07 -11.54 3.08
N GLU A 94 9.22 -10.88 3.22
CA GLU A 94 10.23 -11.23 4.23
C GLU A 94 9.73 -11.03 5.67
N ARG A 95 9.02 -9.93 5.92
CA ARG A 95 8.60 -9.54 7.27
C ARG A 95 7.28 -10.18 7.70
N PHE A 96 6.32 -10.30 6.78
CA PHE A 96 4.96 -10.75 7.10
C PHE A 96 4.62 -12.13 6.51
N GLY A 97 5.48 -12.69 5.65
CA GLY A 97 5.25 -14.00 5.05
C GLY A 97 4.16 -14.03 3.98
N ILE A 98 3.81 -12.90 3.38
CA ILE A 98 2.83 -12.86 2.28
C ILE A 98 3.39 -13.55 1.02
N ASP A 99 2.48 -14.08 0.20
CA ASP A 99 2.81 -14.41 -1.20
C ASP A 99 2.94 -13.11 -2.03
N PRO A 100 4.12 -12.81 -2.61
CA PRO A 100 4.29 -11.61 -3.42
C PRO A 100 3.64 -11.71 -4.82
N ALA A 101 3.31 -12.92 -5.29
CA ALA A 101 2.86 -13.17 -6.67
C ALA A 101 1.67 -12.31 -7.14
N PRO A 102 0.57 -12.13 -6.37
CA PRO A 102 -0.54 -11.28 -6.82
C PRO A 102 -0.12 -9.82 -6.99
N PHE A 103 0.73 -9.29 -6.11
CA PHE A 103 1.22 -7.91 -6.19
C PHE A 103 2.17 -7.71 -7.37
N LEU A 104 3.09 -8.67 -7.60
CA LEU A 104 4.02 -8.62 -8.72
C LEU A 104 3.29 -8.74 -10.06
N THR A 105 2.27 -9.59 -10.14
CA THR A 105 1.42 -9.71 -11.34
C THR A 105 0.72 -8.38 -11.67
N LEU A 106 0.14 -7.73 -10.66
CA LEU A 106 -0.49 -6.42 -10.83
C LEU A 106 0.52 -5.32 -11.18
N LEU A 107 1.75 -5.42 -10.67
CA LEU A 107 2.80 -4.48 -11.01
C LEU A 107 3.28 -4.66 -12.44
N ASP A 108 3.51 -5.90 -12.88
CA ASP A 108 3.85 -6.22 -14.27
C ASP A 108 2.75 -5.76 -15.23
N LEU A 109 1.48 -5.87 -14.85
CA LEU A 109 0.35 -5.36 -15.62
C LEU A 109 0.42 -3.83 -15.78
N ARG A 110 0.76 -3.11 -14.71
CA ARG A 110 0.91 -1.63 -14.75
C ARG A 110 2.15 -1.16 -15.48
N GLU A 111 3.21 -1.97 -15.48
CA GLU A 111 4.46 -1.72 -16.18
C GLU A 111 4.43 -2.24 -17.63
N GLU A 112 3.27 -2.69 -18.10
CA GLU A 112 3.03 -3.23 -19.45
C GLU A 112 3.95 -4.41 -19.82
N ARG A 113 4.46 -5.13 -18.82
CA ARG A 113 5.33 -6.31 -18.98
C ARG A 113 4.54 -7.56 -19.35
N VAL A 114 3.25 -7.59 -19.02
CA VAL A 114 2.33 -8.67 -19.36
C VAL A 114 1.08 -8.10 -20.02
N LYS A 115 0.45 -8.90 -20.89
CA LYS A 115 -0.78 -8.51 -21.56
C LYS A 115 -1.95 -8.65 -20.59
N PRO A 116 -2.87 -7.67 -20.49
CA PRO A 116 -4.03 -7.78 -19.60
C PRO A 116 -4.85 -9.07 -19.78
N LYS A 117 -4.97 -9.56 -21.02
CA LYS A 117 -5.73 -10.78 -21.36
C LYS A 117 -5.13 -12.07 -20.80
N THR A 118 -3.85 -12.08 -20.41
CA THR A 118 -3.20 -13.27 -19.83
C THR A 118 -3.33 -13.33 -18.31
N VAL A 119 -3.92 -12.30 -17.69
CA VAL A 119 -4.11 -12.20 -16.24
C VAL A 119 -5.58 -12.47 -15.94
N ASP A 120 -5.87 -13.57 -15.24
CA ASP A 120 -7.22 -13.89 -14.77
C ASP A 120 -7.50 -13.14 -13.46
N PRO A 121 -8.43 -12.16 -13.47
CA PRO A 121 -8.70 -11.34 -12.30
C PRO A 121 -9.45 -12.07 -11.18
N GLY A 122 -10.12 -13.20 -11.45
CA GLY A 122 -10.90 -13.92 -10.44
C GLY A 122 -10.02 -14.52 -9.33
N PRO A 123 -9.12 -15.46 -9.67
CA PRO A 123 -8.13 -16.00 -8.72
C PRO A 123 -7.19 -14.93 -8.18
N LEU A 124 -6.87 -13.92 -8.98
CA LEU A 124 -6.02 -12.80 -8.58
C LEU A 124 -6.67 -11.95 -7.49
N LEU A 125 -7.98 -11.65 -7.58
CA LEU A 125 -8.72 -10.96 -6.53
C LEU A 125 -8.65 -11.75 -5.21
N ALA A 126 -8.93 -13.06 -5.26
CA ALA A 126 -8.98 -13.89 -4.07
C ALA A 126 -7.62 -13.97 -3.34
N SER A 127 -6.54 -14.20 -4.09
CA SER A 127 -5.17 -14.19 -3.54
C SER A 127 -4.79 -12.81 -3.02
N TYR A 128 -4.98 -11.75 -3.81
CA TYR A 128 -4.64 -10.39 -3.42
C TYR A 128 -5.33 -9.93 -2.12
N LEU A 129 -6.63 -10.20 -1.97
CA LEU A 129 -7.38 -9.88 -0.74
C LEU A 129 -6.90 -10.66 0.48
N ARG A 130 -6.47 -11.92 0.28
CA ARG A 130 -5.94 -12.77 1.34
C ARG A 130 -4.59 -12.23 1.84
N GLU A 131 -3.69 -11.93 0.92
CA GLU A 131 -2.35 -11.46 1.27
C GLU A 131 -2.37 -10.06 1.91
N ILE A 132 -3.31 -9.18 1.51
CA ILE A 132 -3.53 -7.91 2.23
C ILE A 132 -4.02 -8.17 3.66
N SER A 133 -4.91 -9.15 3.86
CA SER A 133 -5.39 -9.54 5.20
C SER A 133 -4.25 -10.02 6.10
N VAL A 134 -3.26 -10.75 5.58
CA VAL A 134 -2.07 -11.15 6.36
C VAL A 134 -1.32 -9.93 6.90
N VAL A 135 -1.17 -8.86 6.12
CA VAL A 135 -0.51 -7.63 6.61
C VAL A 135 -1.38 -6.89 7.63
N VAL A 136 -2.72 -6.90 7.48
CA VAL A 136 -3.63 -6.37 8.51
C VAL A 136 -3.41 -7.10 9.83
N ASP A 137 -3.39 -8.42 9.81
CA ASP A 137 -3.25 -9.25 11.02
C ASP A 137 -1.86 -9.06 11.66
N ALA A 138 -0.81 -8.88 10.84
CA ALA A 138 0.53 -8.56 11.35
C ALA A 138 0.59 -7.19 12.07
N VAL A 139 -0.12 -6.17 11.57
CA VAL A 139 -0.19 -4.87 12.25
C VAL A 139 -1.06 -4.92 13.51
N ASP A 140 -2.18 -5.64 13.48
CA ASP A 140 -3.07 -5.87 14.63
C ASP A 140 -2.37 -6.61 15.78
N GLY A 141 -1.48 -7.55 15.44
CA GLY A 141 -0.69 -8.33 16.39
C GLY A 141 0.49 -7.57 17.03
N LEU A 142 0.77 -6.33 16.65
CA LEU A 142 1.74 -5.50 17.36
C LEU A 142 1.12 -5.05 18.70
N ASP A 143 1.61 -5.62 19.80
CA ASP A 143 1.16 -5.34 21.17
C ASP A 143 1.00 -3.85 21.48
N LYS A 144 0.08 -3.55 22.41
CA LYS A 144 -0.33 -2.19 22.82
C LYS A 144 0.81 -1.32 23.32
#